data_AF-A0A534MHV9-F1
#
_entry.id   AF-A0A534MHV9-F1
#
_cell.length_a   1.000
_cell.length_b   1.000
_cell.length_c   1.000
_cell.angle_alpha   90.00
_cell.angle_beta   90.00
_cell.angle_gamma   90.00
#
_symmetry.space_group_name_H-M   'P 1'
#
loop_
_entity.id
_entity.type
_entity.pdbx_description
1 polymer ?
#
loop_
_entity_poly.entity_id
_entity_poly.type
_entity_poly.pdbx_seq_one_letter_code
_entity_poly.pdbx_strand_id
1 'polypeptide(L)'
;MYANGNAIRIRVNRGLVAGIFVGLIIAASFAFLTAHQDRLTFSSLTPNTLGGNNPAASGRDPLLWPFSRDSIWNLPIGSNARYVWAGIHHATSMAYFTDADILVLTPSAPATTVYANYDDWGAGTRCSAQGGALFTAPIPADFVVPGSHQGSPDGDTPNAAAAILAADGHTIIQTQPFARCAGQSPTSHYMFGSEDLYGTGETGSHGGSGLSALGGTVRLGELVPGGTIRHSLKLNIDSANFYPGLGGYRWPAWKSDAGGAGYGGSIPEVRMGSLLAPKPDFPIDTLETEPGKIVAAAFRDYGGYIVDTSGWSIYNFVTERSPAGSVQDEFNKAWGYSFNAGVGANGWARDLDKIFTNLYVVDNWDKATWQTVSVSNGNVGVGLGTPRVGWAPEFGQVPPPPPPPPPPSPPPALTGTTITLTTSKSPSEINETVAVSGRLTDASGSPVAGRVVSLEWSADQITWYPEGQIGQFSAADTNGAFSDHMAFRGSGDHSEYIRARFVGDATFATSLSSVVTQAVVKLAVSAPPSPPTSPPPAAEPPATPDRSEPAPTTPKNLSPTMLLLALVSILLTAAAALLSHRVRMDRSSGRRSRPGRRTNPSRRPLPFDDPDDDLEYPL
;
A
#
# COMPACT_ATOMS: atom_id res chain seq x y z
N MET A 1 -7.54 19.76 102.60
CA MET A 1 -6.38 18.88 102.36
C MET A 1 -6.80 17.81 101.36
N TYR A 2 -6.19 17.76 100.18
CA TYR A 2 -6.25 16.59 99.30
C TYR A 2 -4.83 16.31 98.81
N ALA A 3 -4.37 15.08 99.04
CA ALA A 3 -2.97 14.69 98.88
C ALA A 3 -2.66 14.22 97.46
N ASN A 4 -1.40 14.41 97.05
CA ASN A 4 -0.90 14.02 95.74
C ASN A 4 -0.83 12.51 95.55
N GLY A 5 -1.35 12.02 94.43
CA GLY A 5 -0.92 10.76 93.82
C GLY A 5 -0.05 11.05 92.60
N ASN A 6 1.27 10.92 92.72
CA ASN A 6 2.20 11.14 91.60
C ASN A 6 2.16 9.96 90.61
N ALA A 7 1.47 10.14 89.49
CA ALA A 7 1.59 9.26 88.32
C ALA A 7 2.57 9.87 87.30
N ILE A 8 3.76 9.29 87.18
CA ILE A 8 4.78 9.74 86.21
C ILE A 8 4.31 9.42 84.79
N ARG A 9 3.77 10.42 84.08
CA ARG A 9 3.46 10.32 82.65
C ARG A 9 4.72 10.48 81.81
N ILE A 10 5.34 9.37 81.43
CA ILE A 10 6.40 9.35 80.42
C ILE A 10 5.80 9.79 79.07
N ARG A 11 6.11 11.01 78.61
CA ARG A 11 5.77 11.46 77.26
C ARG A 11 6.69 10.80 76.24
N VAL A 12 6.27 9.67 75.69
CA VAL A 12 6.94 9.02 74.56
C VAL A 12 6.80 9.92 73.33
N ASN A 13 7.93 10.42 72.80
CA ASN A 13 7.94 11.22 71.58
C ASN A 13 7.61 10.31 70.37
N ARG A 14 6.40 10.46 69.82
CA ARG A 14 5.91 9.67 68.68
C ARG A 14 6.81 9.77 67.44
N GLY A 15 7.44 10.93 67.20
CA GLY A 15 8.39 11.10 66.10
C GLY A 15 9.68 10.29 66.30
N LEU A 16 10.17 10.20 67.54
CA LEU A 16 11.35 9.39 67.88
C LEU A 16 11.04 7.89 67.72
N VAL A 17 9.87 7.44 68.17
CA VAL A 17 9.45 6.03 68.01
C VAL A 17 9.22 5.67 66.55
N ALA A 18 8.60 6.55 65.76
CA ALA A 18 8.43 6.33 64.32
C ALA A 18 9.79 6.29 63.59
N GLY A 19 10.71 7.20 63.92
CA GLY A 19 12.07 7.19 63.37
C GLY A 19 12.86 5.93 63.72
N ILE A 20 12.74 5.44 64.97
CA ILE A 20 13.35 4.18 65.41
C ILE A 20 12.72 2.99 64.67
N PHE A 21 11.39 2.95 64.47
CA PHE A 21 10.73 1.88 63.73
C PHE A 21 11.14 1.86 62.25
N VAL A 22 11.18 3.01 61.57
CA VAL A 22 11.63 3.10 60.18
C VAL A 22 13.12 2.74 60.06
N GLY A 23 13.96 3.22 60.97
CA GLY A 23 15.38 2.85 61.04
C GLY A 23 15.59 1.34 61.26
N LEU A 24 14.82 0.72 62.15
CA LEU A 24 14.85 -0.73 62.39
C LEU A 24 14.33 -1.53 61.19
N ILE A 25 13.31 -1.07 60.48
CA ILE A 25 12.81 -1.73 59.26
C ILE A 25 13.87 -1.67 58.15
N ILE A 26 14.49 -0.51 57.92
CA ILE A 26 15.55 -0.36 56.92
C ILE A 26 16.78 -1.21 57.29
N ALA A 27 17.20 -1.18 58.56
CA ALA A 27 18.32 -1.99 59.05
C ALA A 27 18.04 -3.49 58.96
N ALA A 28 16.81 -3.93 59.28
CA ALA A 28 16.39 -5.32 59.11
C ALA A 28 16.33 -5.73 57.64
N SER A 29 15.87 -4.87 56.73
CA SER A 29 15.90 -5.11 55.29
C SER A 29 17.33 -5.25 54.75
N PHE A 30 18.26 -4.40 55.17
CA PHE A 30 19.67 -4.51 54.79
C PHE A 30 20.38 -5.73 55.41
N ALA A 31 20.05 -6.09 56.65
CA ALA A 31 20.55 -7.30 57.30
C ALA A 31 20.00 -8.58 56.63
N PHE A 32 18.74 -8.58 56.20
CA PHE A 32 18.14 -9.67 55.44
C PHE A 32 18.79 -9.82 54.06
N LEU A 33 19.06 -8.70 53.36
CA LEU A 33 19.72 -8.71 52.07
C LEU A 33 21.17 -9.23 52.14
N THR A 34 21.92 -8.87 53.19
CA THR A 34 23.31 -9.31 53.37
C THR A 34 23.41 -10.74 53.95
N ALA A 35 22.50 -11.16 54.83
CA ALA A 35 22.47 -12.54 55.36
C ALA A 35 21.90 -13.59 54.37
N HIS A 36 21.32 -13.16 53.25
CA HIS A 36 20.73 -14.03 52.23
C HIS A 36 21.26 -13.79 50.80
N GLN A 37 22.46 -13.21 50.65
CA GLN A 37 23.14 -13.16 49.33
C GLN A 37 23.25 -14.56 48.69
N ASP A 38 23.51 -15.60 49.49
CA ASP A 38 23.60 -17.00 49.02
C ASP A 38 22.24 -17.70 48.84
N ARG A 39 21.12 -17.00 49.07
CA ARG A 39 19.74 -17.52 48.86
C ARG A 39 18.91 -16.67 47.89
N LEU A 40 19.49 -15.59 47.36
CA LEU A 40 18.92 -14.78 46.27
C LEU A 40 19.73 -14.91 44.98
N THR A 41 20.44 -16.04 44.81
CA THR A 41 20.78 -16.55 43.49
C THR A 41 19.49 -16.88 42.76
N PHE A 42 18.99 -15.94 41.96
CA PHE A 42 18.05 -16.28 40.90
C PHE A 42 18.74 -17.29 39.99
N SER A 43 18.30 -18.54 40.04
CA SER A 43 18.66 -19.52 39.02
C SER A 43 18.25 -18.95 37.68
N SER A 44 19.26 -18.54 36.89
CA SER A 44 19.06 -18.24 35.48
C SER A 44 18.42 -19.46 34.85
N LEU A 45 17.14 -19.33 34.47
CA LEU A 45 16.49 -20.30 33.60
C LEU A 45 17.10 -20.13 32.22
N THR A 46 18.28 -20.72 32.04
CA THR A 46 18.87 -20.94 30.72
C THR A 46 17.86 -21.73 29.88
N PRO A 47 17.36 -21.20 28.76
CA PRO A 47 16.67 -22.03 27.78
C PRO A 47 17.66 -23.09 27.32
N ASN A 48 17.31 -24.36 27.52
CA ASN A 48 18.24 -25.44 27.21
C ASN A 48 18.47 -25.48 25.68
N THR A 49 19.73 -25.60 25.27
CA THR A 49 20.18 -25.30 23.92
C THR A 49 19.58 -26.20 22.83
N LEU A 50 19.13 -25.57 21.75
CA LEU A 50 19.25 -26.13 20.39
C LEU A 50 19.92 -25.11 19.47
N GLY A 51 21.18 -25.36 19.11
CA GLY A 51 21.79 -24.85 17.87
C GLY A 51 22.36 -23.43 17.85
N GLY A 52 23.59 -23.26 18.33
CA GLY A 52 24.57 -22.37 17.70
C GLY A 52 24.45 -20.85 17.93
N ASN A 53 25.27 -20.34 18.86
CA ASN A 53 25.51 -18.90 18.98
C ASN A 53 26.21 -18.35 17.74
N ASN A 54 25.49 -17.55 16.94
CA ASN A 54 26.07 -16.56 16.05
C ASN A 54 25.39 -15.21 16.31
N PRO A 55 26.08 -14.18 16.84
CA PRO A 55 25.47 -12.87 17.15
C PRO A 55 24.90 -12.09 15.95
N ALA A 56 24.98 -12.64 14.73
CA ALA A 56 24.43 -12.08 13.50
C ALA A 56 22.97 -12.48 13.21
N ALA A 57 22.32 -13.27 14.08
CA ALA A 57 20.97 -13.82 13.83
C ALA A 57 19.79 -12.99 14.42
N SER A 58 20.05 -11.85 15.07
CA SER A 58 19.01 -11.00 15.67
C SER A 58 18.71 -9.75 14.83
N GLY A 59 17.73 -9.84 13.94
CA GLY A 59 17.17 -8.70 13.21
C GLY A 59 15.67 -8.55 13.43
N ARG A 60 15.05 -7.50 12.86
CA ARG A 60 13.62 -7.22 13.04
C ARG A 60 12.73 -8.26 12.33
N ASP A 61 11.58 -8.55 12.92
CA ASP A 61 10.52 -9.36 12.31
C ASP A 61 9.71 -8.48 11.33
N PRO A 62 9.65 -8.81 10.03
CA PRO A 62 8.89 -8.02 9.06
C PRO A 62 7.38 -7.97 9.33
N LEU A 63 6.78 -8.96 10.00
CA LEU A 63 5.35 -8.97 10.30
C LEU A 63 4.97 -8.04 11.47
N LEU A 64 5.97 -7.62 12.26
CA LEU A 64 5.80 -6.67 13.36
C LEU A 64 6.38 -5.30 13.02
N TRP A 65 7.50 -5.25 12.29
CA TRP A 65 8.20 -4.05 11.87
C TRP A 65 8.54 -4.12 10.37
N PRO A 66 7.53 -3.89 9.49
CA PRO A 66 7.63 -4.09 8.05
C PRO A 66 8.49 -3.05 7.35
N PHE A 67 8.74 -3.30 6.07
CA PHE A 67 9.48 -2.46 5.12
C PHE A 67 10.95 -2.26 5.45
N SER A 68 11.73 -1.88 4.44
CA SER A 68 13.16 -1.61 4.51
C SER A 68 13.49 -0.57 5.59
N ARG A 69 14.71 -0.59 6.11
CA ARG A 69 15.14 0.33 7.18
C ARG A 69 15.28 1.79 6.73
N ASP A 70 15.34 2.03 5.42
CA ASP A 70 15.30 3.34 4.79
C ASP A 70 13.89 3.74 4.31
N SER A 71 12.87 2.92 4.60
CA SER A 71 11.46 3.30 4.44
C SER A 71 11.16 4.58 5.20
N ILE A 72 10.26 5.41 4.65
CA ILE A 72 9.71 6.60 5.31
C ILE A 72 9.15 6.31 6.71
N TRP A 73 8.70 5.07 6.95
CA TRP A 73 8.16 4.60 8.22
C TRP A 73 9.25 4.32 9.27
N ASN A 74 10.45 3.93 8.83
CA ASN A 74 11.50 3.36 9.68
C ASN A 74 12.67 4.31 9.96
N LEU A 75 12.62 5.52 9.39
CA LEU A 75 13.67 6.52 9.49
C LEU A 75 13.48 7.46 10.69
N PRO A 76 14.44 7.52 11.63
CA PRO A 76 14.43 8.48 12.73
C PRO A 76 14.80 9.90 12.28
N ILE A 77 14.31 10.90 13.00
CA ILE A 77 14.59 12.32 12.76
C ILE A 77 16.06 12.65 13.03
N GLY A 78 16.66 13.46 12.16
CA GLY A 78 18.05 13.89 12.23
C GLY A 78 18.26 15.22 12.96
N SER A 79 19.49 15.47 13.39
CA SER A 79 19.86 16.68 14.15
C SER A 79 19.66 18.00 13.41
N ASN A 80 19.62 17.98 12.07
CA ASN A 80 19.53 19.17 11.23
C ASN A 80 18.11 19.44 10.70
N ALA A 81 17.12 18.67 11.17
CA ALA A 81 15.71 18.85 10.86
C ALA A 81 15.26 20.30 11.11
N ARG A 82 14.60 20.88 10.11
CA ARG A 82 14.04 22.25 10.14
C ARG A 82 12.56 22.18 10.40
N TYR A 83 12.11 22.93 11.39
CA TYR A 83 10.74 22.84 11.92
C TYR A 83 9.95 24.10 11.61
N VAL A 84 8.83 23.95 10.87
CA VAL A 84 7.81 25.00 10.67
C VAL A 84 6.60 24.66 11.54
N TRP A 85 6.05 25.64 12.27
CA TRP A 85 4.92 25.37 13.19
C TRP A 85 3.71 24.88 12.41
N ALA A 86 3.15 23.73 12.79
CA ALA A 86 2.05 23.11 12.03
C ALA A 86 0.66 23.69 12.38
N GLY A 87 0.55 24.46 13.46
CA GLY A 87 -0.69 25.15 13.81
C GLY A 87 -1.91 24.26 14.04
N ILE A 88 -1.70 22.97 14.34
CA ILE A 88 -2.77 22.00 14.52
C ILE A 88 -3.75 22.51 15.57
N HIS A 89 -5.00 22.66 15.17
CA HIS A 89 -6.06 23.20 16.02
C HIS A 89 -6.33 22.30 17.22
N HIS A 90 -6.75 22.91 18.34
CA HIS A 90 -7.31 22.16 19.46
C HIS A 90 -8.50 21.31 18.98
N ALA A 91 -8.49 20.00 19.26
CA ALA A 91 -9.62 19.14 18.95
C ALA A 91 -10.87 19.58 19.73
N THR A 92 -11.99 19.72 19.02
CA THR A 92 -13.25 20.24 19.60
C THR A 92 -14.34 19.20 19.76
N SER A 93 -14.22 18.03 19.12
CA SER A 93 -15.16 16.92 19.26
C SER A 93 -14.63 15.84 20.21
N MET A 94 -13.48 15.24 19.90
CA MET A 94 -12.82 14.21 20.73
C MET A 94 -11.31 14.47 20.78
N ALA A 95 -10.68 14.30 21.95
CA ALA A 95 -9.22 14.32 22.05
C ALA A 95 -8.59 13.07 21.40
N TYR A 96 -9.34 11.96 21.35
CA TYR A 96 -8.97 10.82 20.52
C TYR A 96 -10.20 10.06 20.06
N PHE A 97 -10.22 9.66 18.80
CA PHE A 97 -11.14 8.64 18.29
C PHE A 97 -10.42 7.73 17.31
N THR A 98 -10.52 6.42 17.51
CA THR A 98 -9.83 5.41 16.69
C THR A 98 -10.35 5.39 15.25
N ASP A 99 -9.44 5.11 14.34
CA ASP A 99 -9.64 4.72 12.95
C ASP A 99 -8.54 3.69 12.74
N ALA A 100 -8.91 2.47 12.36
CA ALA A 100 -8.02 1.33 12.45
C ALA A 100 -7.71 0.79 11.05
N ASP A 101 -6.42 0.51 10.81
CA ASP A 101 -6.04 -0.26 9.63
C ASP A 101 -6.37 -1.72 9.84
N ILE A 102 -6.84 -2.37 8.78
CA ILE A 102 -7.20 -3.78 8.77
C ILE A 102 -6.01 -4.59 8.27
N LEU A 103 -5.29 -5.22 9.20
CA LEU A 103 -4.01 -5.84 8.92
C LEU A 103 -4.13 -7.37 8.98
N VAL A 104 -4.00 -8.03 7.82
CA VAL A 104 -4.16 -9.48 7.68
C VAL A 104 -2.83 -10.08 7.24
N LEU A 105 -1.93 -10.25 8.21
CA LEU A 105 -0.56 -10.73 8.01
C LEU A 105 -0.43 -12.24 8.23
N THR A 106 -1.43 -12.99 7.76
CA THR A 106 -1.56 -14.45 7.94
C THR A 106 -1.53 -15.18 6.59
N PRO A 107 -0.35 -15.29 5.93
CA PRO A 107 -0.24 -15.74 4.54
C PRO A 107 -0.64 -17.21 4.33
N SER A 108 -0.67 -18.01 5.39
CA SER A 108 -1.12 -19.41 5.41
C SER A 108 -2.63 -19.59 5.64
N ALA A 109 -3.40 -18.50 5.80
CA ALA A 109 -4.84 -18.56 5.97
C ALA A 109 -5.57 -19.03 4.69
N PRO A 110 -6.82 -19.52 4.79
CA PRO A 110 -7.60 -19.91 3.62
C PRO A 110 -7.75 -18.77 2.61
N ALA A 111 -7.54 -19.10 1.33
CA ALA A 111 -7.78 -18.19 0.22
C ALA A 111 -9.26 -17.79 0.20
N THR A 112 -9.52 -16.50 0.41
CA THR A 112 -10.85 -15.92 0.56
C THR A 112 -11.05 -14.83 -0.50
N THR A 113 -12.14 -14.92 -1.26
CA THR A 113 -12.52 -13.90 -2.26
C THR A 113 -13.08 -12.66 -1.58
N VAL A 114 -12.58 -11.48 -1.96
CA VAL A 114 -13.10 -10.17 -1.55
C VAL A 114 -13.98 -9.62 -2.68
N TYR A 115 -15.14 -9.08 -2.33
CA TYR A 115 -16.14 -8.61 -3.30
C TYR A 115 -16.30 -7.08 -3.27
N ALA A 116 -16.81 -6.51 -4.36
CA ALA A 116 -17.12 -5.09 -4.43
C ALA A 116 -18.33 -4.73 -3.55
N ASN A 117 -18.21 -3.64 -2.81
CA ASN A 117 -19.30 -2.92 -2.15
C ASN A 117 -19.11 -1.42 -2.44
N TYR A 118 -20.20 -0.70 -2.70
CA TYR A 118 -20.21 0.70 -3.15
C TYR A 118 -20.77 1.66 -2.09
N ASP A 119 -20.85 1.23 -0.83
CA ASP A 119 -21.37 2.07 0.27
C ASP A 119 -20.37 3.17 0.69
N ASP A 120 -19.08 2.97 0.41
CA ASP A 120 -17.96 3.90 0.67
C ASP A 120 -18.06 4.63 2.03
N TRP A 121 -17.84 5.94 2.10
CA TRP A 121 -18.10 6.77 3.29
C TRP A 121 -19.55 7.30 3.31
N GLY A 122 -20.46 6.68 2.54
CA GLY A 122 -21.89 6.95 2.53
C GLY A 122 -22.62 6.29 3.70
N ALA A 123 -23.96 6.25 3.63
CA ALA A 123 -24.85 5.78 4.70
C ALA A 123 -25.03 4.23 4.78
N GLY A 124 -24.43 3.48 3.86
CA GLY A 124 -24.49 2.02 3.85
C GLY A 124 -23.49 1.39 4.82
N THR A 125 -23.69 0.10 5.15
CA THR A 125 -22.92 -0.58 6.21
C THR A 125 -21.64 -1.28 5.72
N ARG A 126 -21.37 -1.28 4.40
CA ARG A 126 -20.29 -2.02 3.74
C ARG A 126 -20.38 -3.56 3.85
N CYS A 127 -21.27 -4.10 4.67
CA CYS A 127 -21.31 -5.53 5.03
C CYS A 127 -21.67 -6.49 3.89
N SER A 128 -22.45 -6.05 2.90
CA SER A 128 -22.98 -6.91 1.85
C SER A 128 -22.20 -6.72 0.56
N ALA A 129 -21.85 -7.81 -0.12
CA ALA A 129 -21.36 -7.73 -1.50
C ALA A 129 -22.46 -7.12 -2.40
N GLN A 130 -22.09 -6.13 -3.21
CA GLN A 130 -22.96 -5.42 -4.16
C GLN A 130 -22.50 -5.60 -5.61
N GLY A 131 -21.23 -5.93 -5.83
CA GLY A 131 -20.65 -6.21 -7.15
C GLY A 131 -19.81 -7.47 -7.22
N GLY A 132 -18.97 -7.56 -8.25
CA GLY A 132 -18.15 -8.73 -8.55
C GLY A 132 -17.01 -8.98 -7.55
N ALA A 133 -16.27 -10.08 -7.76
CA ALA A 133 -15.03 -10.33 -7.03
C ALA A 133 -13.95 -9.33 -7.46
N LEU A 134 -13.25 -8.74 -6.49
CA LEU A 134 -12.12 -7.84 -6.69
C LEU A 134 -10.80 -8.61 -6.75
N PHE A 135 -10.54 -9.45 -5.75
CA PHE A 135 -9.34 -10.26 -5.62
C PHE A 135 -9.57 -11.46 -4.69
N THR A 136 -8.56 -12.30 -4.51
CA THR A 136 -8.54 -13.40 -3.53
C THR A 136 -7.23 -13.35 -2.76
N ALA A 137 -7.30 -13.46 -1.43
CA ALA A 137 -6.13 -13.38 -0.55
C ALA A 137 -6.27 -14.30 0.68
N PRO A 138 -5.18 -14.61 1.41
CA PRO A 138 -5.25 -15.36 2.66
C PRO A 138 -5.95 -14.55 3.75
N ILE A 139 -7.15 -14.97 4.20
CA ILE A 139 -7.88 -14.29 5.28
C ILE A 139 -8.48 -15.34 6.23
N PRO A 140 -8.20 -15.32 7.55
CA PRO A 140 -8.71 -16.31 8.50
C PRO A 140 -10.24 -16.33 8.54
N ALA A 141 -10.87 -17.50 8.49
CA ALA A 141 -12.33 -17.64 8.29
C ALA A 141 -13.18 -16.95 9.37
N ASP A 142 -12.62 -16.78 10.55
CA ASP A 142 -13.20 -16.24 11.79
C ASP A 142 -12.87 -14.76 12.03
N PHE A 143 -11.96 -14.15 11.26
CA PHE A 143 -11.65 -12.73 11.40
C PHE A 143 -12.82 -11.85 10.94
N VAL A 144 -13.43 -11.14 11.89
CA VAL A 144 -14.55 -10.20 11.66
C VAL A 144 -14.03 -8.77 11.70
N VAL A 145 -14.38 -8.00 10.68
CA VAL A 145 -14.17 -6.55 10.62
C VAL A 145 -15.56 -5.90 10.57
N PRO A 146 -15.97 -5.15 11.61
CA PRO A 146 -17.24 -4.44 11.62
C PRO A 146 -17.43 -3.56 10.38
N GLY A 147 -18.67 -3.40 9.95
CA GLY A 147 -19.03 -2.45 8.91
C GLY A 147 -18.98 -1.00 9.41
N SER A 148 -19.42 -0.09 8.55
CA SER A 148 -19.74 1.30 8.89
C SER A 148 -21.08 1.43 9.62
N HIS A 149 -21.25 2.53 10.36
CA HIS A 149 -22.46 2.88 11.12
C HIS A 149 -22.87 1.86 12.19
N GLN A 150 -24.11 1.98 12.69
CA GLN A 150 -24.81 1.01 13.53
C GLN A 150 -24.09 0.59 14.83
N GLY A 151 -23.25 1.46 15.37
CA GLY A 151 -22.48 1.21 16.60
C GLY A 151 -21.14 0.49 16.35
N SER A 152 -20.59 0.56 15.14
CA SER A 152 -19.22 0.15 14.85
C SER A 152 -18.22 0.81 15.81
N PRO A 153 -17.26 0.07 16.39
CA PRO A 153 -16.28 0.60 17.35
C PRO A 153 -15.31 1.60 16.73
N ASP A 154 -15.16 1.54 15.40
CA ASP A 154 -14.30 2.41 14.59
C ASP A 154 -15.08 3.61 13.99
N GLY A 155 -16.34 3.81 14.40
CA GLY A 155 -17.15 4.98 14.03
C GLY A 155 -18.06 4.78 12.83
N ASP A 156 -18.73 5.85 12.40
CA ASP A 156 -19.74 5.78 11.33
C ASP A 156 -19.11 5.63 9.94
N THR A 157 -18.00 6.32 9.67
CA THR A 157 -17.31 6.31 8.36
C THR A 157 -15.79 6.12 8.50
N PRO A 158 -15.30 5.02 9.11
CA PRO A 158 -13.85 4.76 9.19
C PRO A 158 -13.24 4.67 7.80
N ASN A 159 -11.95 4.99 7.67
CA ASN A 159 -11.24 4.78 6.41
C ASN A 159 -11.04 3.28 6.16
N ALA A 160 -10.78 2.51 7.23
CA ALA A 160 -10.66 1.06 7.20
C ALA A 160 -9.73 0.58 6.07
N ALA A 161 -8.58 1.25 5.94
CA ALA A 161 -7.56 0.90 4.97
C ALA A 161 -6.95 -0.45 5.33
N ALA A 162 -6.88 -1.35 4.35
CA ALA A 162 -6.46 -2.73 4.58
C ALA A 162 -5.14 -3.05 3.88
N ALA A 163 -4.31 -3.82 4.58
CA ALA A 163 -3.13 -4.47 4.01
C ALA A 163 -3.16 -5.97 4.34
N ILE A 164 -3.14 -6.78 3.28
CA ILE A 164 -3.29 -8.23 3.35
C ILE A 164 -2.05 -8.87 2.73
N LEU A 165 -1.32 -9.67 3.51
CA LEU A 165 -0.13 -10.37 3.03
C LEU A 165 -0.55 -11.60 2.21
N ALA A 166 -0.13 -11.64 0.95
CA ALA A 166 -0.40 -12.76 0.05
C ALA A 166 0.36 -14.03 0.48
N ALA A 167 -0.04 -15.17 -0.08
CA ALA A 167 0.50 -16.48 0.27
C ALA A 167 2.00 -16.68 -0.07
N ASP A 168 2.59 -15.77 -0.85
CA ASP A 168 4.03 -15.74 -1.14
C ASP A 168 4.89 -15.22 0.02
N GLY A 169 4.28 -14.59 1.05
CA GLY A 169 4.99 -13.98 2.17
C GLY A 169 5.74 -12.68 1.80
N HIS A 170 5.42 -12.09 0.65
CA HIS A 170 6.04 -10.86 0.13
C HIS A 170 5.00 -9.80 -0.26
N THR A 171 4.00 -10.17 -1.07
CA THR A 171 3.10 -9.20 -1.70
C THR A 171 2.06 -8.69 -0.71
N ILE A 172 2.06 -7.38 -0.46
CA ILE A 172 1.04 -6.67 0.32
C ILE A 172 -0.05 -6.17 -0.62
N ILE A 173 -1.23 -6.81 -0.57
CA ILE A 173 -2.42 -6.37 -1.29
C ILE A 173 -3.09 -5.26 -0.47
N GLN A 174 -3.35 -4.10 -1.10
CA GLN A 174 -3.88 -2.92 -0.42
C GLN A 174 -5.22 -2.47 -1.00
N THR A 175 -6.20 -2.23 -0.13
CA THR A 175 -7.58 -1.86 -0.53
C THR A 175 -8.27 -1.01 0.55
N GLN A 176 -9.31 -0.26 0.18
CA GLN A 176 -10.21 0.41 1.14
C GLN A 176 -11.58 0.75 0.50
N PRO A 177 -12.62 1.07 1.31
CA PRO A 177 -12.73 0.74 2.73
C PRO A 177 -13.03 -0.75 2.89
N PHE A 178 -12.28 -1.45 3.73
CA PHE A 178 -12.47 -2.89 3.92
C PHE A 178 -13.48 -3.20 5.04
N ALA A 179 -14.38 -4.15 4.79
CA ALA A 179 -15.26 -4.70 5.83
C ALA A 179 -15.36 -6.24 5.71
N ARG A 180 -15.74 -6.88 6.81
CA ARG A 180 -16.08 -8.31 6.84
C ARG A 180 -16.98 -8.60 8.03
N CYS A 181 -18.24 -8.25 7.87
CA CYS A 181 -19.24 -8.45 8.91
C CYS A 181 -19.47 -9.94 9.20
N ALA A 182 -19.88 -10.27 10.43
CA ALA A 182 -20.01 -11.65 10.88
C ALA A 182 -20.94 -12.47 9.96
N GLY A 183 -20.44 -13.59 9.44
CA GLY A 183 -21.17 -14.46 8.51
C GLY A 183 -21.29 -13.95 7.06
N GLN A 184 -20.66 -12.83 6.71
CA GLN A 184 -20.61 -12.28 5.35
C GLN A 184 -19.25 -12.53 4.69
N SER A 185 -19.22 -12.48 3.36
CA SER A 185 -17.96 -12.37 2.60
C SER A 185 -17.26 -11.03 2.91
N PRO A 186 -15.92 -10.96 2.85
CA PRO A 186 -15.24 -9.68 2.90
C PRO A 186 -15.56 -8.82 1.69
N THR A 187 -15.60 -7.51 1.91
CA THR A 187 -15.97 -6.49 0.95
C THR A 187 -14.95 -5.35 0.96
N SER A 188 -14.79 -4.69 -0.19
CA SER A 188 -14.08 -3.42 -0.33
C SER A 188 -14.53 -2.72 -1.63
N HIS A 189 -13.94 -1.57 -1.97
CA HIS A 189 -14.20 -0.89 -3.24
C HIS A 189 -12.91 -0.62 -4.03
N TYR A 190 -12.04 0.23 -3.49
CA TYR A 190 -10.88 0.74 -4.19
C TYR A 190 -9.67 -0.18 -4.03
N MET A 191 -9.04 -0.52 -5.16
CA MET A 191 -7.78 -1.28 -5.21
C MET A 191 -6.61 -0.34 -5.44
N PHE A 192 -5.47 -0.68 -4.84
CA PHE A 192 -4.24 0.10 -4.90
C PHE A 192 -3.07 -0.78 -5.33
N GLY A 193 -1.97 -0.15 -5.73
CA GLY A 193 -0.72 -0.84 -6.02
C GLY A 193 -0.27 -1.71 -4.84
N SER A 194 0.19 -2.91 -5.15
CA SER A 194 0.81 -3.80 -4.15
C SER A 194 2.20 -3.31 -3.79
N GLU A 195 2.54 -3.40 -2.51
CA GLU A 195 3.91 -3.20 -2.00
C GLU A 195 4.57 -4.55 -1.69
N ASP A 196 5.90 -4.58 -1.56
CA ASP A 196 6.61 -5.74 -1.01
C ASP A 196 6.85 -5.51 0.50
N LEU A 197 6.58 -6.51 1.33
CA LEU A 197 6.78 -6.52 2.78
C LEU A 197 8.20 -6.09 3.22
N TYR A 198 9.20 -6.34 2.37
CA TYR A 198 10.61 -6.00 2.54
C TYR A 198 11.04 -4.76 1.74
N GLY A 199 10.15 -4.24 0.88
CA GLY A 199 10.33 -3.01 0.08
C GLY A 199 10.20 -1.73 0.90
N THR A 200 10.09 -0.56 0.25
CA THR A 200 10.02 0.73 0.97
C THR A 200 8.64 1.01 1.57
N GLY A 201 7.55 0.43 1.04
CA GLY A 201 6.20 0.63 1.57
C GLY A 201 5.73 2.07 1.48
N GLU A 202 6.19 2.84 0.49
CA GLU A 202 5.84 4.26 0.36
C GLU A 202 4.34 4.41 0.05
N THR A 203 3.79 3.54 -0.82
CA THR A 203 2.44 3.71 -1.38
C THR A 203 1.41 2.73 -0.81
N GLY A 204 0.13 3.07 -0.98
CA GLY A 204 -0.97 2.16 -0.64
C GLY A 204 -2.33 2.81 -0.51
N SER A 205 -3.17 2.19 0.31
CA SER A 205 -4.61 2.41 0.33
C SER A 205 -5.14 3.49 1.26
N HIS A 206 -4.31 4.34 1.88
CA HIS A 206 -4.85 5.60 2.45
C HIS A 206 -5.33 6.50 1.31
N GLY A 207 -6.64 6.71 1.22
CA GLY A 207 -7.31 7.32 0.06
C GLY A 207 -6.88 8.74 -0.24
N GLY A 208 -6.64 9.54 0.80
CA GLY A 208 -6.21 10.92 0.71
C GLY A 208 -4.78 11.03 0.20
N SER A 209 -3.83 10.41 0.88
CA SER A 209 -2.39 10.52 0.57
C SER A 209 -1.86 9.59 -0.52
N GLY A 210 -2.48 8.42 -0.67
CA GLY A 210 -1.96 7.29 -1.43
C GLY A 210 -0.79 6.55 -0.76
N LEU A 211 -0.66 6.67 0.57
CA LEU A 211 0.39 6.04 1.40
C LEU A 211 -0.04 4.67 1.95
N SER A 212 0.94 3.87 2.42
CA SER A 212 0.72 2.47 2.83
C SER A 212 -0.24 2.28 4.00
N ALA A 213 -1.16 1.32 3.86
CA ALA A 213 -2.04 0.87 4.94
C ALA A 213 -1.30 0.03 6.01
N LEU A 214 -0.14 -0.55 5.70
CA LEU A 214 0.68 -1.30 6.65
C LEU A 214 1.73 -0.43 7.37
N GLY A 215 2.28 0.56 6.65
CA GLY A 215 3.37 1.38 7.15
C GLY A 215 2.90 2.39 8.18
N GLY A 216 3.60 2.52 9.31
CA GLY A 216 3.30 3.53 10.32
C GLY A 216 2.03 3.32 11.16
N THR A 217 1.34 2.19 10.98
CA THR A 217 0.24 1.75 11.87
C THR A 217 0.80 1.33 13.22
N VAL A 218 0.31 1.92 14.31
CA VAL A 218 0.69 1.49 15.66
C VAL A 218 0.23 0.04 15.89
N ARG A 219 1.15 -0.81 16.34
CA ARG A 219 1.01 -2.27 16.44
C ARG A 219 0.58 -2.71 17.83
N LEU A 220 0.01 -3.92 17.93
CA LEU A 220 -0.21 -4.60 19.21
C LEU A 220 1.11 -4.72 20.01
N GLY A 221 1.05 -4.43 21.31
CA GLY A 221 2.18 -4.43 22.23
C GLY A 221 2.99 -3.13 22.28
N GLU A 222 2.71 -2.13 21.44
CA GLU A 222 3.44 -0.86 21.47
C GLU A 222 2.88 0.16 22.48
N LEU A 223 1.55 0.21 22.66
CA LEU A 223 0.86 1.13 23.58
C LEU A 223 0.40 0.47 24.90
N VAL A 224 1.27 -0.37 25.49
CA VAL A 224 1.06 -1.03 26.79
C VAL A 224 2.16 -0.64 27.78
N PRO A 225 2.04 -0.95 29.10
CA PRO A 225 3.12 -0.70 30.06
C PRO A 225 4.46 -1.31 29.63
N GLY A 226 5.47 -0.46 29.41
CA GLY A 226 6.79 -0.86 28.91
C GLY A 226 6.89 -1.04 27.39
N GLY A 227 5.81 -0.80 26.64
CA GLY A 227 5.79 -0.77 25.18
C GLY A 227 6.59 0.39 24.60
N THR A 228 6.86 0.35 23.29
CA THR A 228 7.58 1.40 22.57
C THR A 228 7.23 1.34 21.08
N ILE A 229 6.75 2.44 20.51
CA ILE A 229 6.60 2.61 19.06
C ILE A 229 7.96 2.97 18.46
N ARG A 230 8.40 2.25 17.41
CA ARG A 230 9.75 2.38 16.82
C ARG A 230 9.77 2.86 15.36
N HIS A 231 8.66 3.40 14.91
CA HIS A 231 8.43 3.88 13.55
C HIS A 231 7.70 5.23 13.60
N SER A 232 7.64 5.93 12.46
CA SER A 232 6.79 7.11 12.34
C SER A 232 5.32 6.70 12.29
N LEU A 233 4.44 7.54 12.81
CA LEU A 233 3.00 7.26 12.90
C LEU A 233 2.27 7.68 11.62
N LYS A 234 1.09 7.11 11.37
CA LYS A 234 0.09 7.69 10.45
C LYS A 234 -0.91 8.54 11.21
N LEU A 235 -1.38 9.64 10.62
CA LEU A 235 -2.27 10.62 11.25
C LEU A 235 -3.51 10.89 10.39
N ASN A 236 -4.69 10.72 10.98
CA ASN A 236 -5.98 11.09 10.38
C ASN A 236 -6.54 12.27 11.17
N ILE A 237 -6.38 13.49 10.67
CA ILE A 237 -6.80 14.71 11.40
C ILE A 237 -7.68 15.62 10.52
N ASP A 238 -8.32 16.59 11.16
CA ASP A 238 -9.34 17.43 10.51
C ASP A 238 -8.76 18.23 9.33
N SER A 239 -9.41 18.17 8.16
CA SER A 239 -9.02 18.92 6.97
C SER A 239 -9.07 20.44 7.14
N ALA A 240 -9.69 20.94 8.23
CA ALA A 240 -9.54 22.32 8.69
C ALA A 240 -8.07 22.73 8.97
N ASN A 241 -7.16 21.78 9.17
CA ASN A 241 -5.72 22.03 9.36
C ASN A 241 -4.93 22.08 8.04
N PHE A 242 -5.43 21.47 6.96
CA PHE A 242 -4.65 21.24 5.73
C PHE A 242 -4.70 22.43 4.79
N TYR A 243 -3.58 22.78 4.17
CA TYR A 243 -3.51 23.84 3.17
C TYR A 243 -4.01 23.35 1.80
N PRO A 244 -5.01 24.01 1.17
CA PRO A 244 -5.58 23.58 -0.11
C PRO A 244 -4.66 23.88 -1.32
N GLY A 245 -3.70 24.79 -1.18
CA GLY A 245 -2.81 25.17 -2.28
C GLY A 245 -1.80 24.07 -2.63
N LEU A 246 -1.16 24.22 -3.79
CA LEU A 246 -0.17 23.25 -4.31
C LEU A 246 -0.73 21.81 -4.46
N GLY A 247 -2.03 21.69 -4.73
CA GLY A 247 -2.73 20.40 -4.85
C GLY A 247 -3.01 19.70 -3.52
N GLY A 248 -2.82 20.37 -2.38
CA GLY A 248 -3.15 19.81 -1.06
C GLY A 248 -2.19 18.76 -0.50
N TYR A 249 -1.12 18.37 -1.23
CA TYR A 249 -0.17 17.34 -0.80
C TYR A 249 1.30 17.76 -0.88
N ARG A 250 2.17 17.03 -0.18
CA ARG A 250 3.63 17.03 -0.32
C ARG A 250 4.16 15.60 -0.16
N TRP A 251 5.32 15.32 -0.75
CA TRP A 251 6.00 14.03 -0.63
C TRP A 251 6.18 13.64 0.86
N PRO A 252 5.95 12.37 1.26
CA PRO A 252 5.74 11.19 0.42
C PRO A 252 4.35 11.01 -0.21
N ALA A 253 3.33 11.78 0.19
CA ALA A 253 2.05 11.71 -0.50
C ALA A 253 2.18 12.18 -1.96
N TRP A 254 1.47 11.48 -2.86
CA TRP A 254 1.40 11.82 -4.29
C TRP A 254 0.02 12.37 -4.70
N LYS A 255 -0.93 12.37 -3.77
CA LYS A 255 -2.27 12.95 -3.90
C LYS A 255 -2.79 13.48 -2.55
N SER A 256 -3.96 14.10 -2.58
CA SER A 256 -4.74 14.59 -1.44
C SER A 256 -6.22 14.22 -1.64
N ASP A 257 -7.02 14.25 -0.56
CA ASP A 257 -8.48 14.06 -0.64
C ASP A 257 -9.08 15.08 -1.62
N ALA A 258 -9.82 14.60 -2.63
CA ALA A 258 -10.47 15.44 -3.64
C ALA A 258 -9.56 16.54 -4.25
N GLY A 259 -8.25 16.29 -4.37
CA GLY A 259 -7.28 17.27 -4.87
C GLY A 259 -7.07 18.50 -3.98
N GLY A 260 -7.42 18.41 -2.69
CA GLY A 260 -7.37 19.50 -1.72
C GLY A 260 -8.66 20.31 -1.62
N ALA A 261 -9.73 19.89 -2.31
CA ALA A 261 -11.04 20.53 -2.17
C ALA A 261 -11.59 20.32 -0.75
N GLY A 262 -12.10 21.40 -0.14
CA GLY A 262 -12.62 21.39 1.23
C GLY A 262 -11.57 21.52 2.33
N TYR A 263 -10.27 21.59 2.00
CA TYR A 263 -9.21 21.87 2.96
C TYR A 263 -9.24 23.34 3.43
N GLY A 264 -9.09 23.58 4.73
CA GLY A 264 -9.35 24.89 5.37
C GLY A 264 -8.16 25.59 6.02
N GLY A 265 -6.99 24.93 6.07
CA GLY A 265 -5.78 25.42 6.70
C GLY A 265 -5.03 26.49 5.91
N SER A 266 -4.17 27.24 6.60
CA SER A 266 -3.49 28.43 6.06
C SER A 266 -1.95 28.31 5.99
N ILE A 267 -1.36 27.24 6.53
CA ILE A 267 0.09 27.04 6.65
C ILE A 267 0.56 26.17 5.48
N PRO A 268 1.30 26.71 4.47
CA PRO A 268 1.62 26.00 3.24
C PRO A 268 2.41 24.69 3.41
N GLU A 269 3.11 24.54 4.52
CA GLU A 269 3.90 23.36 4.85
C GLU A 269 3.02 22.19 5.32
N VAL A 270 1.80 22.46 5.82
CA VAL A 270 0.84 21.50 6.37
C VAL A 270 -0.13 21.04 5.28
N ARG A 271 0.24 19.94 4.64
CA ARG A 271 -0.48 19.28 3.55
C ARG A 271 -0.57 17.78 3.79
N MET A 272 -1.37 17.07 3.00
CA MET A 272 -1.34 15.61 2.95
C MET A 272 0.11 15.13 2.72
N GLY A 273 0.55 14.10 3.44
CA GLY A 273 1.94 13.62 3.43
C GLY A 273 2.96 14.45 4.24
N SER A 274 2.55 15.47 5.01
CA SER A 274 3.50 16.20 5.86
C SER A 274 3.96 15.35 7.03
N LEU A 275 5.27 15.26 7.24
CA LEU A 275 5.83 14.70 8.48
C LEU A 275 5.75 15.72 9.61
N LEU A 276 4.94 15.42 10.62
CA LEU A 276 4.75 16.22 11.83
C LEU A 276 5.56 15.64 13.00
N ALA A 277 6.27 16.50 13.73
CA ALA A 277 6.98 16.13 14.94
C ALA A 277 7.07 17.32 15.91
N PRO A 278 7.09 17.10 17.24
CA PRO A 278 7.48 18.12 18.18
C PRO A 278 8.96 18.48 17.99
N LYS A 279 9.35 19.65 18.49
CA LYS A 279 10.76 20.01 18.61
C LYS A 279 11.48 19.10 19.63
N PRO A 280 12.80 18.89 19.49
CA PRO A 280 13.57 18.01 20.38
C PRO A 280 13.55 18.38 21.87
N ASP A 281 13.21 19.63 22.21
CA ASP A 281 13.10 20.16 23.58
C ASP A 281 11.68 20.04 24.16
N PHE A 282 10.75 19.37 23.47
CA PHE A 282 9.40 19.14 23.98
C PHE A 282 9.43 18.33 25.30
N PRO A 283 8.78 18.82 26.38
CA PRO A 283 8.99 18.31 27.73
C PRO A 283 8.14 17.07 28.04
N ILE A 284 8.52 15.92 27.47
CA ILE A 284 7.81 14.63 27.63
C ILE A 284 7.56 14.26 29.09
N ASP A 285 8.50 14.52 30.00
CA ASP A 285 8.37 14.21 31.43
C ASP A 285 7.24 14.98 32.14
N THR A 286 6.66 16.00 31.50
CA THR A 286 5.51 16.77 32.01
C THR A 286 4.15 16.20 31.58
N LEU A 287 4.14 15.13 30.79
CA LEU A 287 2.93 14.42 30.41
C LEU A 287 2.41 13.57 31.59
N GLU A 288 1.09 13.53 31.72
CA GLU A 288 0.37 12.98 32.86
C GLU A 288 0.27 11.45 32.83
N THR A 289 0.43 10.85 31.64
CA THR A 289 0.21 9.42 31.39
C THR A 289 1.39 8.76 30.67
N GLU A 290 1.72 7.53 31.06
CA GLU A 290 2.72 6.72 30.37
C GLU A 290 2.43 6.49 28.88
N PRO A 291 1.19 6.17 28.41
CA PRO A 291 0.92 6.10 26.97
C PRO A 291 1.11 7.46 26.27
N GLY A 292 0.80 8.58 26.93
CA GLY A 292 1.12 9.91 26.42
C GLY A 292 2.63 10.10 26.19
N LYS A 293 3.47 9.61 27.10
CA LYS A 293 4.94 9.62 26.96
C LYS A 293 5.43 8.71 25.85
N ILE A 294 4.84 7.52 25.67
CA ILE A 294 5.18 6.60 24.57
C ILE A 294 4.91 7.27 23.22
N VAL A 295 3.71 7.85 23.05
CA VAL A 295 3.32 8.57 21.82
C VAL A 295 4.24 9.78 21.59
N ALA A 296 4.51 10.59 22.61
CA ALA A 296 5.38 11.76 22.47
C ALA A 296 6.84 11.40 22.13
N ALA A 297 7.35 10.29 22.66
CA ALA A 297 8.70 9.80 22.33
C ALA A 297 8.76 9.35 20.86
N ALA A 298 7.77 8.60 20.40
CA ALA A 298 7.66 8.16 19.01
C ALA A 298 7.58 9.36 18.03
N PHE A 299 6.73 10.35 18.34
CA PHE A 299 6.66 11.60 17.58
C PHE A 299 7.98 12.39 17.58
N ARG A 300 8.70 12.47 18.71
CA ARG A 300 9.99 13.17 18.79
C ARG A 300 11.08 12.47 17.98
N ASP A 301 11.09 11.14 17.99
CA ASP A 301 12.18 10.33 17.44
C ASP A 301 11.95 9.97 15.96
N TYR A 302 10.69 9.83 15.52
CA TYR A 302 10.31 9.43 14.15
C TYR A 302 9.27 10.36 13.50
N GLY A 303 8.40 11.01 14.28
CA GLY A 303 7.31 11.86 13.77
C GLY A 303 6.07 11.08 13.31
N GLY A 304 5.13 11.73 12.65
CA GLY A 304 4.01 11.07 11.98
C GLY A 304 3.52 11.79 10.73
N TYR A 305 3.16 11.04 9.69
CA TYR A 305 2.67 11.58 8.42
C TYR A 305 1.15 11.76 8.44
N ILE A 306 0.68 12.88 7.92
CA ILE A 306 -0.75 13.07 7.57
C ILE A 306 -1.07 12.12 6.40
N VAL A 307 -2.01 11.17 6.57
CA VAL A 307 -2.33 10.17 5.54
C VAL A 307 -3.76 10.26 4.99
N ASP A 308 -4.73 10.71 5.80
CA ASP A 308 -6.12 10.97 5.41
C ASP A 308 -6.68 12.16 6.22
N THR A 309 -7.80 12.72 5.78
CA THR A 309 -8.66 13.53 6.64
C THR A 309 -9.44 12.64 7.61
N SER A 310 -9.62 13.10 8.85
CA SER A 310 -10.63 12.49 9.74
C SER A 310 -12.06 12.87 9.34
N GLY A 311 -12.25 14.02 8.68
CA GLY A 311 -13.56 14.63 8.38
C GLY A 311 -14.23 15.37 9.55
N TRP A 312 -13.62 15.38 10.75
CA TRP A 312 -14.15 16.05 11.95
C TRP A 312 -13.05 16.32 12.99
N SER A 313 -13.32 17.23 13.93
CA SER A 313 -12.32 17.82 14.83
C SER A 313 -11.85 16.89 15.95
N ILE A 314 -10.88 16.02 15.60
CA ILE A 314 -10.23 15.04 16.47
C ILE A 314 -8.70 15.05 16.31
N TYR A 315 -8.01 14.42 17.27
CA TYR A 315 -6.71 13.82 17.01
C TYR A 315 -6.88 12.31 16.78
N ASN A 316 -6.10 11.77 15.85
CA ASN A 316 -5.96 10.34 15.66
C ASN A 316 -4.56 10.06 15.10
N PHE A 317 -3.98 8.96 15.59
CA PHE A 317 -2.92 8.26 14.90
C PHE A 317 -3.42 6.84 14.62
N VAL A 318 -3.12 6.28 13.45
CA VAL A 318 -3.80 5.06 12.97
C VAL A 318 -3.24 3.81 13.69
N THR A 319 -4.13 2.88 14.05
CA THR A 319 -3.78 1.70 14.88
C THR A 319 -4.23 0.38 14.27
N GLU A 320 -3.60 -0.73 14.66
CA GLU A 320 -3.92 -2.07 14.17
C GLU A 320 -5.27 -2.61 14.65
N ARG A 321 -6.08 -3.12 13.71
CA ARG A 321 -7.07 -4.18 13.91
C ARG A 321 -6.68 -5.39 13.03
N SER A 322 -6.41 -6.53 13.65
CA SER A 322 -5.94 -7.75 12.97
C SER A 322 -6.56 -9.02 13.57
N PRO A 323 -6.35 -10.21 12.97
CA PRO A 323 -6.77 -11.47 13.58
C PRO A 323 -6.22 -11.73 15.00
N ALA A 324 -5.18 -11.01 15.42
CA ALA A 324 -4.63 -11.10 16.78
C ALA A 324 -5.36 -10.21 17.81
N GLY A 325 -6.15 -9.22 17.37
CA GLY A 325 -6.88 -8.29 18.24
C GLY A 325 -6.95 -6.87 17.68
N SER A 326 -7.22 -5.90 18.55
CA SER A 326 -7.10 -4.47 18.24
C SER A 326 -6.30 -3.73 19.30
N VAL A 327 -5.54 -2.72 18.89
CA VAL A 327 -4.80 -1.84 19.82
C VAL A 327 -5.76 -1.09 20.75
N GLN A 328 -6.96 -0.75 20.28
CA GLN A 328 -8.02 -0.14 21.10
C GLN A 328 -8.39 -1.05 22.28
N ASP A 329 -8.65 -2.34 22.03
CA ASP A 329 -9.01 -3.31 23.08
C ASP A 329 -7.84 -3.60 24.02
N GLU A 330 -6.63 -3.71 23.47
CA GLU A 330 -5.40 -3.90 24.25
C GLU A 330 -5.13 -2.71 25.18
N PHE A 331 -5.21 -1.48 24.66
CA PHE A 331 -5.04 -0.25 25.42
C PHE A 331 -6.07 -0.17 26.56
N ASN A 332 -7.36 -0.37 26.25
CA ASN A 332 -8.44 -0.34 27.23
C ASN A 332 -8.18 -1.30 28.39
N LYS A 333 -7.71 -2.52 28.07
CA LYS A 333 -7.37 -3.57 29.03
C LYS A 333 -6.10 -3.26 29.83
N ALA A 334 -5.07 -2.70 29.19
CA ALA A 334 -3.77 -2.45 29.79
C ALA A 334 -3.77 -1.25 30.74
N TRP A 335 -4.52 -0.19 30.42
CA TRP A 335 -4.55 1.06 31.20
C TRP A 335 -5.80 1.24 32.05
N GLY A 336 -6.86 0.45 31.82
CA GLY A 336 -8.10 0.50 32.61
C GLY A 336 -8.98 1.72 32.33
N TYR A 337 -8.75 2.43 31.23
CA TYR A 337 -9.60 3.53 30.75
C TYR A 337 -9.68 3.54 29.22
N SER A 338 -10.71 4.20 28.68
CA SER A 338 -10.99 4.23 27.25
C SER A 338 -9.91 4.95 26.44
N PHE A 339 -9.47 4.30 25.36
CA PHE A 339 -8.58 4.84 24.33
C PHE A 339 -9.22 6.02 23.59
N ASN A 340 -10.47 5.83 23.13
CA ASN A 340 -11.33 6.90 22.64
C ASN A 340 -11.68 7.84 23.80
N ALA A 341 -11.34 9.12 23.69
CA ALA A 341 -11.39 10.05 24.82
C ALA A 341 -11.98 11.41 24.39
N GLY A 342 -12.97 11.87 25.17
CA GLY A 342 -13.51 13.22 25.04
C GLY A 342 -12.47 14.30 25.40
N VAL A 343 -12.64 15.50 24.85
CA VAL A 343 -11.72 16.63 25.08
C VAL A 343 -11.55 16.91 26.57
N GLY A 344 -10.30 16.87 27.05
CA GLY A 344 -9.94 17.11 28.46
C GLY A 344 -10.40 16.05 29.48
N ALA A 345 -11.04 14.95 29.06
CA ALA A 345 -11.72 14.00 29.94
C ALA A 345 -10.82 13.32 30.99
N ASN A 346 -9.55 13.07 30.66
CA ASN A 346 -8.54 12.45 31.51
C ASN A 346 -7.13 12.96 31.16
N GLY A 347 -6.10 12.45 31.84
CA GLY A 347 -4.70 12.83 31.57
C GLY A 347 -4.29 12.51 30.13
N TRP A 348 -4.71 11.35 29.61
CA TRP A 348 -4.49 10.92 28.23
C TRP A 348 -5.01 11.94 27.20
N ALA A 349 -6.25 12.39 27.34
CA ALA A 349 -6.84 13.43 26.49
C ALA A 349 -6.07 14.76 26.54
N ARG A 350 -5.55 15.14 27.72
CA ARG A 350 -4.75 16.36 27.88
C ARG A 350 -3.33 16.22 27.33
N ASP A 351 -2.75 15.03 27.42
CA ASP A 351 -1.42 14.77 26.87
C ASP A 351 -1.44 14.78 25.34
N LEU A 352 -2.46 14.21 24.72
CA LEU A 352 -2.67 14.32 23.27
C LEU A 352 -2.84 15.77 22.82
N ASP A 353 -3.63 16.57 23.53
CA ASP A 353 -3.77 18.00 23.22
C ASP A 353 -2.43 18.75 23.31
N LYS A 354 -1.63 18.50 24.35
CA LYS A 354 -0.27 19.06 24.46
C LYS A 354 0.63 18.61 23.31
N ILE A 355 0.58 17.34 22.90
CA ILE A 355 1.41 16.78 21.83
C ILE A 355 1.02 17.40 20.48
N PHE A 356 -0.24 17.25 20.06
CA PHE A 356 -0.69 17.64 18.73
C PHE A 356 -0.58 19.15 18.48
N THR A 357 -0.90 19.99 19.47
CA THR A 357 -0.77 21.46 19.36
C THR A 357 0.68 21.96 19.35
N ASN A 358 1.64 21.11 19.74
CA ASN A 358 3.08 21.38 19.67
C ASN A 358 3.77 20.65 18.51
N LEU A 359 3.03 20.16 17.52
CA LEU A 359 3.60 19.61 16.30
C LEU A 359 4.11 20.71 15.34
N TYR A 360 5.18 20.37 14.64
CA TYR A 360 5.84 21.15 13.62
C TYR A 360 6.06 20.27 12.40
N VAL A 361 5.92 20.81 11.19
CA VAL A 361 6.33 20.14 9.96
C VAL A 361 7.85 20.07 9.91
N VAL A 362 8.42 18.90 9.67
CA VAL A 362 9.83 18.75 9.29
C VAL A 362 9.97 19.17 7.84
N ASP A 363 10.21 20.46 7.62
CA ASP A 363 9.98 21.09 6.32
C ASP A 363 11.08 20.80 5.29
N ASN A 364 12.32 20.57 5.74
CA ASN A 364 13.40 20.07 4.88
C ASN A 364 13.32 18.55 4.68
N TRP A 365 12.11 18.02 4.50
CA TRP A 365 11.85 16.63 4.14
C TRP A 365 11.12 16.57 2.80
N ASP A 366 11.80 15.96 1.84
CA ASP A 366 11.40 15.75 0.46
C ASP A 366 12.13 14.53 -0.13
N LYS A 367 11.76 14.13 -1.35
CA LYS A 367 12.31 12.94 -2.02
C LYS A 367 13.84 13.00 -2.22
N ALA A 368 14.41 14.17 -2.48
CA ALA A 368 15.86 14.34 -2.69
C ALA A 368 16.64 14.22 -1.37
N THR A 369 16.05 14.72 -0.29
CA THR A 369 16.55 14.56 1.07
C THR A 369 16.44 13.10 1.50
N TRP A 370 15.32 12.43 1.21
CA TRP A 370 15.16 10.99 1.45
C TRP A 370 16.18 10.14 0.68
N GLN A 371 16.44 10.43 -0.59
CA GLN A 371 17.51 9.75 -1.34
C GLN A 371 18.87 9.90 -0.66
N THR A 372 19.18 11.11 -0.15
CA THR A 372 20.42 11.39 0.61
C THR A 372 20.47 10.63 1.93
N VAL A 373 19.33 10.49 2.62
CA VAL A 373 19.19 9.71 3.86
C VAL A 373 19.35 8.23 3.59
N SER A 374 18.62 7.65 2.63
CA SER A 374 18.68 6.23 2.23
C SER A 374 20.11 5.78 1.94
N VAL A 375 20.84 6.47 1.05
CA VAL A 375 22.24 6.11 0.71
C VAL A 375 23.23 6.27 1.87
N SER A 376 22.85 6.98 2.95
CA SER A 376 23.69 7.10 4.14
C SER A 376 23.75 5.82 4.99
N ASN A 377 22.84 4.86 4.76
CA ASN A 377 22.80 3.55 5.41
C ASN A 377 22.87 3.59 6.95
N GLY A 378 22.10 4.48 7.59
CA GLY A 378 22.06 4.63 9.06
C GLY A 378 22.79 5.84 9.62
N ASN A 379 23.56 6.58 8.81
CA ASN A 379 24.39 7.67 9.31
C ASN A 379 23.68 9.04 9.35
N VAL A 380 22.56 9.19 8.63
CA VAL A 380 21.80 10.44 8.52
C VAL A 380 20.32 10.17 8.84
N GLY A 381 19.64 11.10 9.51
CA GLY A 381 18.21 11.01 9.83
C GLY A 381 17.33 11.90 8.94
N VAL A 382 16.01 11.81 9.11
CA VAL A 382 15.01 12.66 8.43
C VAL A 382 15.30 14.14 8.69
N GLY A 383 15.35 14.96 7.64
CA GLY A 383 15.76 16.36 7.74
C GLY A 383 17.28 16.56 7.88
N LEU A 384 18.08 15.53 7.60
CA LEU A 384 19.55 15.51 7.65
C LEU A 384 20.18 15.60 9.05
N GLY A 385 21.49 15.39 9.12
CA GLY A 385 22.25 15.34 10.37
C GLY A 385 22.13 13.99 11.08
N THR A 386 22.78 13.86 12.24
CA THR A 386 22.85 12.60 12.98
C THR A 386 21.46 12.17 13.45
N PRO A 387 21.04 10.91 13.23
CA PRO A 387 19.81 10.34 13.80
C PRO A 387 19.68 10.55 15.31
N ARG A 388 18.47 10.86 15.79
CA ARG A 388 18.14 10.93 17.24
C ARG A 388 18.28 9.59 17.95
N VAL A 389 17.87 8.53 17.25
CA VAL A 389 17.98 7.13 17.65
C VAL A 389 18.54 6.33 16.48
N GLY A 390 18.96 5.09 16.71
CA GLY A 390 19.39 4.22 15.60
C GLY A 390 18.24 4.00 14.60
N TRP A 391 18.57 3.87 13.31
CA TRP A 391 17.63 3.33 12.32
C TRP A 391 17.15 1.94 12.73
N ALA A 392 16.06 1.47 12.11
CA ALA A 392 15.63 0.08 12.22
C ALA A 392 16.81 -0.88 11.93
N PRO A 393 17.08 -1.88 12.81
CA PRO A 393 18.08 -2.91 12.54
C PRO A 393 17.59 -3.77 11.39
N GLU A 394 18.49 -4.35 10.58
CA GLU A 394 18.12 -5.20 9.43
C GLU A 394 17.10 -6.28 9.80
N PHE A 395 16.35 -6.77 8.81
CA PHE A 395 15.52 -7.95 9.02
C PHE A 395 16.38 -9.10 9.53
N GLY A 396 15.81 -9.93 10.42
CA GLY A 396 16.50 -11.14 10.85
C GLY A 396 16.83 -11.99 9.63
N GLN A 397 18.04 -12.56 9.58
CA GLN A 397 18.16 -13.79 8.81
C GLN A 397 17.16 -14.75 9.42
N VAL A 398 16.22 -15.25 8.61
CA VAL A 398 15.39 -16.40 8.99
C VAL A 398 16.37 -17.44 9.53
N PRO A 399 16.26 -17.86 10.81
CA PRO A 399 17.17 -18.83 11.36
C PRO A 399 17.20 -20.03 10.41
N PRO A 400 18.38 -20.56 10.02
CA PRO A 400 18.41 -21.78 9.24
C PRO A 400 17.54 -22.81 9.99
N PRO A 401 16.59 -23.46 9.31
CA PRO A 401 15.56 -24.24 9.97
C PRO A 401 16.20 -25.22 10.96
N PRO A 402 15.59 -25.42 12.16
CA PRO A 402 16.20 -26.23 13.20
C PRO A 402 16.61 -27.59 12.62
N PRO A 403 17.79 -28.12 12.99
CA PRO A 403 18.29 -29.36 12.42
C PRO A 403 17.20 -30.43 12.61
N PRO A 404 16.79 -31.12 11.52
CA PRO A 404 15.62 -31.98 11.58
C PRO A 404 15.84 -33.10 12.60
N PRO A 405 14.76 -33.62 13.23
CA PRO A 405 14.85 -34.90 13.92
C PRO A 405 15.45 -35.95 12.98
N PRO A 406 16.16 -36.98 13.50
CA PRO A 406 16.88 -37.94 12.67
C PRO A 406 15.97 -38.49 11.57
N PRO A 407 16.35 -38.36 10.30
CA PRO A 407 15.38 -38.30 9.21
C PRO A 407 14.73 -39.66 8.93
N PRO A 408 13.40 -39.72 8.76
CA PRO A 408 12.84 -40.57 7.71
C PRO A 408 13.47 -40.11 6.37
N SER A 409 13.83 -41.06 5.51
CA SER A 409 14.58 -40.79 4.27
C SER A 409 14.00 -39.63 3.44
N PRO A 410 14.85 -38.74 2.86
CA PRO A 410 14.37 -37.55 2.15
C PRO A 410 13.45 -37.89 0.96
N PRO A 411 12.41 -37.07 0.68
CA PRO A 411 11.77 -37.05 -0.63
C PRO A 411 12.80 -36.69 -1.72
N PRO A 412 12.70 -37.24 -2.94
CA PRO A 412 13.60 -36.89 -4.03
C PRO A 412 13.52 -35.40 -4.39
N ALA A 413 14.67 -34.80 -4.73
CA ALA A 413 14.68 -33.48 -5.37
C ALA A 413 14.06 -33.60 -6.77
N LEU A 414 13.22 -32.63 -7.17
CA LEU A 414 12.64 -32.58 -8.50
C LEU A 414 13.73 -32.36 -9.55
N THR A 415 13.73 -33.14 -10.62
CA THR A 415 14.69 -32.98 -11.71
C THR A 415 14.30 -31.75 -12.55
N GLY A 416 15.26 -30.84 -12.78
CA GLY A 416 15.05 -29.69 -13.66
C GLY A 416 14.68 -30.12 -15.09
N THR A 417 13.93 -29.31 -15.83
CA THR A 417 13.53 -29.60 -17.22
C THR A 417 13.84 -28.47 -18.20
N THR A 418 13.82 -28.78 -19.49
CA THR A 418 13.99 -27.85 -20.60
C THR A 418 13.04 -28.21 -21.73
N ILE A 419 12.48 -27.21 -22.41
CA ILE A 419 11.56 -27.37 -23.53
C ILE A 419 12.12 -26.70 -24.77
N THR A 420 12.07 -27.39 -25.91
CA THR A 420 12.19 -26.78 -27.23
C THR A 420 10.82 -26.65 -27.89
N LEU A 421 10.66 -25.67 -28.78
CA LEU A 421 9.48 -25.48 -29.61
C LEU A 421 9.90 -25.01 -31.00
N THR A 422 9.20 -25.46 -32.04
CA THR A 422 9.39 -25.03 -33.43
C THR A 422 8.10 -25.21 -34.23
N THR A 423 8.04 -24.58 -35.41
CA THR A 423 6.98 -24.73 -36.42
C THR A 423 7.56 -25.35 -37.68
N SER A 424 6.82 -26.23 -38.36
CA SER A 424 7.31 -26.91 -39.58
C SER A 424 7.53 -25.99 -40.78
N LYS A 425 6.96 -24.78 -40.78
CA LYS A 425 7.08 -23.79 -41.85
C LYS A 425 6.90 -22.37 -41.30
N SER A 426 7.88 -21.50 -41.56
CA SER A 426 7.78 -20.05 -41.31
C SER A 426 8.57 -19.33 -42.42
N PRO A 427 7.97 -18.42 -43.21
CA PRO A 427 6.56 -18.01 -43.14
C PRO A 427 5.58 -19.11 -43.59
N SER A 428 4.43 -19.19 -42.93
CA SER A 428 3.27 -19.98 -43.38
C SER A 428 2.26 -19.09 -44.11
N GLU A 429 1.39 -19.69 -44.92
CA GLU A 429 0.29 -18.95 -45.54
C GLU A 429 -0.88 -18.78 -44.56
N ILE A 430 -1.71 -17.76 -44.76
CA ILE A 430 -2.93 -17.55 -43.95
C ILE A 430 -3.87 -18.76 -44.10
N ASN A 431 -4.27 -19.34 -42.97
CA ASN A 431 -5.01 -20.60 -42.84
C ASN A 431 -4.25 -21.86 -43.29
N GLU A 432 -2.95 -21.80 -43.57
CA GLU A 432 -2.15 -23.01 -43.78
C GLU A 432 -1.91 -23.73 -42.45
N THR A 433 -2.23 -25.01 -42.41
CA THR A 433 -1.95 -25.88 -41.27
C THR A 433 -0.47 -26.23 -41.23
N VAL A 434 0.23 -25.83 -40.18
CA VAL A 434 1.62 -26.27 -39.89
C VAL A 434 1.64 -27.24 -38.72
N ALA A 435 2.70 -28.04 -38.62
CA ALA A 435 2.99 -28.76 -37.38
C ALA A 435 3.68 -27.81 -36.41
N VAL A 436 3.23 -27.78 -35.15
CA VAL A 436 3.92 -27.15 -34.02
C VAL A 436 4.44 -28.29 -33.16
N SER A 437 5.75 -28.35 -32.95
CA SER A 437 6.39 -29.48 -32.30
C SER A 437 7.57 -29.08 -31.44
N GLY A 438 7.93 -29.93 -30.50
CA GLY A 438 8.95 -29.65 -29.51
C GLY A 438 9.39 -30.88 -28.75
N ARG A 439 10.30 -30.69 -27.79
CA ARG A 439 10.81 -31.75 -26.93
C ARG A 439 10.90 -31.29 -25.49
N LEU A 440 10.36 -32.08 -24.57
CA LEU A 440 10.57 -31.94 -23.13
C LEU A 440 11.70 -32.88 -22.69
N THR A 441 12.73 -32.32 -22.07
CA THR A 441 13.87 -33.06 -21.54
C THR A 441 14.14 -32.67 -20.09
N ASP A 442 14.87 -33.52 -19.38
CA ASP A 442 15.41 -33.18 -18.07
C ASP A 442 16.74 -32.39 -18.20
N ALA A 443 17.29 -31.97 -17.06
CA ALA A 443 18.54 -31.22 -16.98
C ALA A 443 19.79 -31.97 -17.48
N SER A 444 19.69 -33.27 -17.76
CA SER A 444 20.75 -34.07 -18.41
C SER A 444 20.55 -34.23 -19.91
N GLY A 445 19.42 -33.75 -20.46
CA GLY A 445 19.02 -33.90 -21.86
C GLY A 445 18.22 -35.19 -22.16
N SER A 446 17.93 -35.99 -21.12
CA SER A 446 17.13 -37.21 -21.25
C SER A 446 15.65 -36.88 -21.48
N PRO A 447 14.92 -37.67 -22.30
CA PRO A 447 13.52 -37.41 -22.62
C PRO A 447 12.58 -37.59 -21.43
N VAL A 448 11.62 -36.67 -21.27
CA VAL A 448 10.58 -36.73 -20.24
C VAL A 448 9.26 -37.16 -20.87
N ALA A 449 8.97 -38.45 -20.81
CA ALA A 449 7.80 -39.06 -21.45
C ALA A 449 6.52 -38.99 -20.60
N GLY A 450 5.37 -38.98 -21.27
CA GLY A 450 4.04 -39.01 -20.69
C GLY A 450 3.58 -37.71 -20.02
N ARG A 451 4.27 -36.59 -20.27
CA ARG A 451 3.97 -35.27 -19.68
C ARG A 451 3.26 -34.37 -20.68
N VAL A 452 2.25 -33.66 -20.22
CA VAL A 452 1.50 -32.69 -21.04
C VAL A 452 2.23 -31.35 -21.03
N VAL A 453 2.37 -30.75 -22.20
CA VAL A 453 2.94 -29.42 -22.41
C VAL A 453 1.81 -28.52 -22.92
N SER A 454 1.66 -27.33 -22.34
CA SER A 454 0.69 -26.33 -22.79
C SER A 454 1.33 -25.41 -23.84
N LEU A 455 0.53 -24.89 -24.75
CA LEU A 455 0.95 -23.89 -25.73
C LEU A 455 0.33 -22.53 -25.40
N GLU A 456 1.16 -21.50 -25.32
CA GLU A 456 0.76 -20.12 -25.09
C GLU A 456 1.07 -19.28 -26.34
N TRP A 457 0.19 -18.35 -26.67
CA TRP A 457 0.27 -17.39 -27.78
C TRP A 457 0.29 -15.95 -27.27
N SER A 458 0.90 -15.06 -28.05
CA SER A 458 0.94 -13.62 -27.80
C SER A 458 1.00 -12.83 -29.12
N ALA A 459 0.40 -11.63 -29.11
CA ALA A 459 0.51 -10.65 -30.19
C ALA A 459 1.65 -9.62 -29.96
N ASP A 460 2.11 -9.45 -28.72
CA ASP A 460 3.00 -8.37 -28.27
C ASP A 460 4.28 -8.87 -27.56
N GLN A 461 4.41 -10.18 -27.33
CA GLN A 461 5.39 -10.87 -26.46
C GLN A 461 5.31 -10.53 -24.96
N ILE A 462 4.42 -9.63 -24.55
CA ILE A 462 4.25 -9.16 -23.17
C ILE A 462 3.11 -9.95 -22.51
N THR A 463 1.96 -10.00 -23.18
CA THR A 463 0.74 -10.63 -22.71
C THR A 463 0.57 -11.99 -23.35
N TRP A 464 0.46 -13.05 -22.54
CA TRP A 464 0.42 -14.45 -23.00
C TRP A 464 -0.90 -15.11 -22.64
N TYR A 465 -1.54 -15.73 -23.62
CA TYR A 465 -2.81 -16.43 -23.49
C TYR A 465 -2.65 -17.91 -23.86
N PRO A 466 -3.44 -18.84 -23.30
CA PRO A 466 -3.52 -20.20 -23.83
C PRO A 466 -3.94 -20.17 -25.31
N GLU A 467 -3.24 -20.91 -26.17
CA GLU A 467 -3.60 -20.98 -27.59
C GLU A 467 -4.86 -21.85 -27.77
N GLY A 468 -5.78 -21.44 -28.66
CA GLY A 468 -7.14 -22.00 -28.71
C GLY A 468 -7.33 -23.25 -29.57
N GLN A 469 -6.38 -23.61 -30.45
CA GLN A 469 -6.47 -24.78 -31.34
C GLN A 469 -5.80 -26.02 -30.74
N ILE A 470 -4.59 -25.85 -30.19
CA ILE A 470 -3.85 -26.89 -29.49
C ILE A 470 -4.15 -26.79 -27.99
N GLY A 471 -3.81 -25.67 -27.37
CA GLY A 471 -3.94 -25.43 -25.92
C GLY A 471 -3.02 -26.31 -25.06
N GLN A 472 -3.18 -27.62 -25.15
CA GLN A 472 -2.32 -28.65 -24.59
C GLN A 472 -1.99 -29.70 -25.65
N PHE A 473 -0.71 -29.97 -25.85
CA PHE A 473 -0.28 -31.07 -26.71
C PHE A 473 -0.68 -32.41 -26.11
N SER A 474 -0.84 -33.42 -26.98
CA SER A 474 -0.79 -34.82 -26.55
C SER A 474 0.48 -35.07 -25.71
N ALA A 475 0.34 -35.90 -24.67
CA ALA A 475 1.43 -36.18 -23.73
C ALA A 475 2.69 -36.66 -24.46
N ALA A 476 3.85 -36.11 -24.08
CA ALA A 476 5.12 -36.32 -24.78
C ALA A 476 5.46 -37.81 -24.94
N ASP A 477 5.97 -38.19 -26.12
CA ASP A 477 6.27 -39.58 -26.45
C ASP A 477 7.48 -40.14 -25.64
N THR A 478 7.88 -41.38 -25.92
CA THR A 478 9.05 -42.00 -25.29
C THR A 478 10.38 -41.29 -25.59
N ASN A 479 10.42 -40.47 -26.64
CA ASN A 479 11.54 -39.60 -26.99
C ASN A 479 11.39 -38.19 -26.42
N GLY A 480 10.39 -37.93 -25.57
CA GLY A 480 10.07 -36.62 -25.00
C GLY A 480 9.49 -35.64 -26.03
N ALA A 481 9.18 -36.09 -27.24
CA ALA A 481 8.67 -35.26 -28.31
C ALA A 481 7.16 -35.06 -28.17
N PHE A 482 6.70 -33.85 -28.44
CA PHE A 482 5.28 -33.51 -28.56
C PHE A 482 5.07 -32.77 -29.88
N SER A 483 3.92 -32.97 -30.50
CA SER A 483 3.55 -32.32 -31.76
C SER A 483 2.04 -32.31 -31.90
N ASP A 484 1.52 -31.23 -32.48
CA ASP A 484 0.17 -31.18 -33.02
C ASP A 484 0.13 -30.21 -34.21
N HIS A 485 -1.05 -29.99 -34.79
CA HIS A 485 -1.24 -29.16 -35.96
C HIS A 485 -2.19 -27.98 -35.69
N MET A 486 -1.80 -26.78 -36.14
CA MET A 486 -2.66 -25.60 -36.11
C MET A 486 -2.56 -24.81 -37.41
N ALA A 487 -3.57 -23.98 -37.68
CA ALA A 487 -3.52 -23.01 -38.75
C ALA A 487 -3.42 -21.59 -38.17
N PHE A 488 -2.44 -20.81 -38.64
CA PHE A 488 -2.31 -19.40 -38.29
C PHE A 488 -3.32 -18.57 -39.10
N ARG A 489 -4.05 -17.67 -38.43
CA ARG A 489 -5.24 -17.00 -38.99
C ARG A 489 -5.01 -15.50 -39.11
N GLY A 490 -5.68 -14.85 -40.07
CA GLY A 490 -5.60 -13.40 -40.20
C GLY A 490 -6.20 -12.88 -41.50
N SER A 491 -6.14 -11.57 -41.69
CA SER A 491 -6.60 -10.86 -42.90
C SER A 491 -5.48 -10.12 -43.64
N GLY A 492 -4.26 -10.14 -43.09
CA GLY A 492 -3.08 -9.42 -43.53
C GLY A 492 -1.82 -10.24 -43.27
N ASP A 493 -0.70 -9.85 -43.89
CA ASP A 493 0.61 -10.38 -43.52
C ASP A 493 0.94 -9.86 -42.11
N HIS A 494 1.38 -10.74 -41.22
CA HIS A 494 1.64 -10.41 -39.81
C HIS A 494 2.62 -11.41 -39.19
N SER A 495 2.97 -11.17 -37.91
CA SER A 495 3.71 -12.13 -37.10
C SER A 495 2.93 -12.46 -35.83
N GLU A 496 3.02 -13.72 -35.40
CA GLU A 496 2.48 -14.19 -34.12
C GLU A 496 3.60 -14.82 -33.29
N TYR A 497 3.47 -14.82 -31.96
CA TYR A 497 4.47 -15.36 -31.05
C TYR A 497 3.89 -16.52 -30.26
N ILE A 498 4.57 -17.66 -30.24
CA ILE A 498 4.14 -18.84 -29.49
C ILE A 498 5.28 -19.36 -28.59
N ARG A 499 4.93 -19.94 -27.43
CA ARG A 499 5.87 -20.61 -26.53
C ARG A 499 5.22 -21.79 -25.83
N ALA A 500 6.02 -22.80 -25.49
CA ALA A 500 5.56 -24.01 -24.82
C ALA A 500 5.90 -23.98 -23.33
N ARG A 501 5.00 -24.50 -22.50
CA ARG A 501 5.08 -24.48 -21.04
C ARG A 501 4.80 -25.86 -20.44
N PHE A 502 5.73 -26.35 -19.64
CA PHE A 502 5.52 -27.51 -18.77
C PHE A 502 5.39 -26.98 -17.33
N VAL A 503 4.27 -27.26 -16.67
CA VAL A 503 3.96 -26.71 -15.34
C VAL A 503 4.68 -27.39 -14.19
N GLY A 504 5.40 -28.49 -14.45
CA GLY A 504 6.02 -29.35 -13.43
C GLY A 504 5.08 -30.46 -12.96
N ASP A 505 5.66 -31.46 -12.28
CA ASP A 505 4.94 -32.51 -11.56
C ASP A 505 5.72 -32.92 -10.29
N ALA A 506 5.30 -33.98 -9.60
CA ALA A 506 5.96 -34.48 -8.39
C ALA A 506 7.34 -35.16 -8.64
N THR A 507 7.87 -35.11 -9.85
CA THR A 507 9.17 -35.66 -10.27
C THR A 507 10.03 -34.63 -11.01
N PHE A 508 9.41 -33.72 -11.76
CA PHE A 508 10.07 -32.78 -12.67
C PHE A 508 9.66 -31.33 -12.42
N ALA A 509 10.62 -30.40 -12.47
CA ALA A 509 10.36 -28.98 -12.30
C ALA A 509 9.63 -28.35 -13.52
N THR A 510 9.05 -27.17 -13.31
CA THR A 510 8.44 -26.32 -14.35
C THR A 510 9.49 -25.77 -15.32
N SER A 511 9.11 -25.54 -16.58
CA SER A 511 9.97 -24.90 -17.60
C SER A 511 9.19 -24.26 -18.75
N LEU A 512 9.85 -23.36 -19.47
CA LEU A 512 9.35 -22.63 -20.64
C LEU A 512 10.31 -22.80 -21.81
N SER A 513 9.79 -22.84 -23.04
CA SER A 513 10.61 -22.74 -24.25
C SER A 513 11.02 -21.30 -24.53
N SER A 514 12.04 -21.12 -25.38
CA SER A 514 12.21 -19.87 -26.12
C SER A 514 10.95 -19.53 -26.91
N VAL A 515 10.70 -18.24 -27.14
CA VAL A 515 9.62 -17.75 -28.00
C VAL A 515 9.92 -18.08 -29.46
N VAL A 516 8.95 -18.64 -30.17
CA VAL A 516 8.97 -18.84 -31.62
C VAL A 516 8.16 -17.71 -32.27
N THR A 517 8.82 -16.95 -33.14
CA THR A 517 8.16 -15.95 -34.00
C THR A 517 7.70 -16.63 -35.29
N GLN A 518 6.40 -16.75 -35.47
CA GLN A 518 5.79 -17.20 -36.71
C GLN A 518 5.55 -15.99 -37.62
N ALA A 519 6.01 -16.05 -38.87
CA ALA A 519 5.57 -15.13 -39.91
C ALA A 519 4.40 -15.75 -40.70
N VAL A 520 3.38 -14.95 -41.01
CA VAL A 520 2.16 -15.40 -41.70
C VAL A 520 1.91 -14.49 -42.90
N VAL A 521 1.74 -15.06 -44.09
CA VAL A 521 1.67 -14.31 -45.37
C VAL A 521 0.47 -14.71 -46.23
N LYS A 522 0.04 -13.81 -47.13
CA LYS A 522 -0.99 -14.12 -48.14
C LYS A 522 -0.47 -15.05 -49.24
N LEU A 523 -1.36 -15.91 -49.74
CA LEU A 523 -1.10 -16.81 -50.86
C LEU A 523 -0.61 -16.02 -52.10
N ALA A 524 0.57 -16.35 -52.60
CA ALA A 524 1.07 -15.82 -53.87
C ALA A 524 0.42 -16.57 -55.04
N VAL A 525 -0.45 -15.89 -55.81
CA VAL A 525 -1.00 -16.46 -57.05
C VAL A 525 0.12 -16.60 -58.08
N SER A 526 0.48 -17.83 -58.43
CA SER A 526 1.47 -18.11 -59.46
C SER A 526 0.95 -17.68 -60.84
N ALA A 527 1.74 -16.87 -61.55
CA ALA A 527 1.44 -16.50 -62.92
C ALA A 527 1.54 -17.73 -63.86
N PRO A 528 0.72 -17.83 -64.92
CA PRO A 528 0.77 -18.98 -65.84
C PRO A 528 2.12 -19.06 -66.57
N PRO A 529 2.61 -20.26 -66.92
CA PRO A 529 3.83 -20.43 -67.69
C PRO A 529 3.68 -19.84 -69.10
N SER A 530 4.76 -19.23 -69.60
CA SER A 530 4.79 -18.63 -70.94
C SER A 530 4.60 -19.69 -72.04
N PRO A 531 3.88 -19.37 -73.15
CA PRO A 531 3.66 -20.32 -74.24
C PRO A 531 4.95 -20.61 -75.03
N PRO A 532 5.04 -21.78 -75.71
CA PRO A 532 6.26 -22.20 -76.40
C PRO A 532 6.59 -21.34 -77.62
N THR A 533 7.89 -21.16 -77.86
CA THR A 533 8.44 -20.41 -79.00
C THR A 533 8.16 -21.08 -80.34
N SER A 534 7.65 -20.30 -81.29
CA SER A 534 7.53 -20.70 -82.70
C SER A 534 8.86 -20.52 -83.47
N PRO A 535 9.15 -21.33 -84.52
CA PRO A 535 10.34 -21.17 -85.34
C PRO A 535 10.26 -19.93 -86.26
N PRO A 536 11.41 -19.39 -86.72
CA PRO A 536 11.47 -18.11 -87.44
C PRO A 536 11.23 -18.26 -88.96
N PRO A 537 10.90 -17.14 -89.61
CA PRO A 537 11.48 -16.82 -90.92
C PRO A 537 12.31 -15.54 -90.89
N ALA A 538 13.44 -15.54 -91.61
CA ALA A 538 14.18 -14.33 -92.02
C ALA A 538 13.44 -13.63 -93.20
N ALA A 539 13.72 -12.41 -93.65
CA ALA A 539 14.78 -11.42 -93.35
C ALA A 539 14.17 -9.98 -93.55
N GLU A 540 14.84 -8.84 -93.80
CA GLU A 540 16.26 -8.47 -94.08
C GLU A 540 16.54 -7.03 -93.48
N PRO A 541 17.41 -6.08 -93.96
CA PRO A 541 18.03 -5.06 -93.09
C PRO A 541 17.82 -3.58 -93.57
N PRO A 542 18.68 -2.58 -93.24
CA PRO A 542 18.75 -1.90 -91.93
C PRO A 542 18.72 -0.34 -92.02
N ALA A 543 18.88 0.34 -90.86
CA ALA A 543 19.32 1.76 -90.69
C ALA A 543 18.25 2.86 -91.03
N THR A 544 18.18 4.08 -90.45
CA THR A 544 18.89 4.81 -89.35
C THR A 544 17.95 5.95 -88.82
N PRO A 545 18.30 6.88 -87.88
CA PRO A 545 17.33 7.50 -86.95
C PRO A 545 17.15 9.04 -87.02
N ASP A 546 16.30 9.57 -86.13
CA ASP A 546 16.59 10.64 -85.13
C ASP A 546 15.59 11.83 -85.03
N ARG A 547 15.43 12.31 -83.78
CA ARG A 547 14.94 13.64 -83.30
C ARG A 547 13.54 14.17 -83.70
N SER A 548 12.71 14.67 -82.78
CA SER A 548 13.02 15.78 -81.84
C SER A 548 12.11 15.91 -80.60
N GLU A 549 12.61 16.63 -79.59
CA GLU A 549 11.99 16.99 -78.30
C GLU A 549 11.22 18.34 -78.38
N PRO A 550 10.40 18.80 -77.38
CA PRO A 550 10.93 19.28 -76.09
C PRO A 550 10.03 19.18 -74.81
N ALA A 551 10.69 18.94 -73.66
CA ALA A 551 10.61 19.65 -72.35
C ALA A 551 9.29 19.85 -71.51
N PRO A 552 9.39 20.05 -70.16
CA PRO A 552 8.26 19.95 -69.21
C PRO A 552 7.85 21.25 -68.46
N THR A 553 6.72 21.23 -67.70
CA THR A 553 6.36 22.24 -66.67
C THR A 553 5.63 21.64 -65.45
N THR A 554 5.53 22.39 -64.34
CA THR A 554 5.27 21.90 -62.96
C THR A 554 3.93 22.45 -62.34
N PRO A 555 3.70 22.63 -61.00
CA PRO A 555 2.47 22.14 -60.33
C PRO A 555 1.51 23.24 -59.80
N LYS A 556 0.34 22.88 -59.19
CA LYS A 556 -0.24 23.52 -57.98
C LYS A 556 -1.71 23.14 -57.56
N ASN A 557 -1.98 23.40 -56.27
CA ASN A 557 -3.25 23.78 -55.60
C ASN A 557 -4.29 22.72 -55.13
N LEU A 558 -4.51 22.72 -53.80
CA LEU A 558 -5.75 22.33 -53.12
C LEU A 558 -6.71 23.54 -53.01
N SER A 559 -8.01 23.28 -52.84
CA SER A 559 -9.09 24.28 -53.01
C SER A 559 -9.28 25.25 -51.82
N PRO A 560 -9.60 26.55 -52.05
CA PRO A 560 -9.95 27.51 -50.99
C PRO A 560 -11.16 27.15 -50.11
N THR A 561 -12.02 26.21 -50.54
CA THR A 561 -13.29 25.91 -49.86
C THR A 561 -13.12 25.30 -48.46
N MET A 562 -12.04 24.53 -48.22
CA MET A 562 -11.81 23.88 -46.92
C MET A 562 -11.27 24.84 -45.85
N LEU A 563 -10.54 25.89 -46.23
CA LEU A 563 -10.01 26.87 -45.29
C LEU A 563 -11.13 27.74 -44.68
N LEU A 564 -12.20 27.99 -45.45
CA LEU A 564 -13.35 28.78 -45.01
C LEU A 564 -14.19 28.04 -43.95
N LEU A 565 -14.36 26.73 -44.09
CA LEU A 565 -15.09 25.88 -43.13
C LEU A 565 -14.37 25.78 -41.79
N ALA A 566 -13.03 25.72 -41.77
CA ALA A 566 -12.25 25.71 -40.55
C ALA A 566 -12.38 27.03 -39.76
N LEU A 567 -12.32 28.18 -40.44
CA LEU A 567 -12.42 29.50 -39.80
C LEU A 567 -13.81 29.80 -39.23
N VAL A 568 -14.89 29.37 -39.89
CA VAL A 568 -16.27 29.57 -39.40
C VAL A 568 -16.53 28.79 -38.11
N SER A 569 -16.03 27.55 -37.98
CA SER A 569 -16.19 26.73 -36.77
C SER A 569 -15.47 27.31 -35.54
N ILE A 570 -14.31 27.94 -35.73
CA ILE A 570 -13.53 28.59 -34.66
C ILE A 570 -14.22 29.89 -34.18
N LEU A 571 -14.83 30.64 -35.10
CA LEU A 571 -15.58 31.87 -34.74
C LEU A 571 -16.89 31.58 -34.00
N LEU A 572 -17.59 30.48 -34.34
CA LEU A 572 -18.82 30.07 -33.65
C LEU A 572 -18.57 29.60 -32.20
N THR A 573 -17.47 28.89 -31.95
CA THR A 573 -17.08 28.47 -30.58
C THR A 573 -16.65 29.66 -29.72
N ALA A 574 -15.92 30.63 -30.27
CA ALA A 574 -15.57 31.87 -29.55
C ALA A 574 -16.80 32.73 -29.19
N ALA A 575 -17.82 32.79 -30.06
CA ALA A 575 -19.05 33.54 -29.79
C ALA A 575 -19.88 32.95 -28.64
N ALA A 576 -19.96 31.61 -28.56
CA ALA A 576 -20.67 30.93 -27.47
C ALA A 576 -20.05 31.21 -26.08
N ALA A 577 -18.71 31.22 -26.00
CA ALA A 577 -17.99 31.53 -24.76
C ALA A 577 -18.23 32.97 -24.26
N LEU A 578 -18.37 33.96 -25.17
CA LEU A 578 -18.62 35.35 -24.78
C LEU A 578 -20.06 35.65 -24.32
N LEU A 579 -21.08 34.91 -24.78
CA LEU A 579 -22.45 35.09 -24.28
C LEU A 579 -22.60 34.57 -22.84
N SER A 580 -22.07 33.38 -22.54
CA SER A 580 -22.12 32.79 -21.20
C SER A 580 -21.47 33.68 -20.12
N HIS A 581 -20.42 34.43 -20.50
CA HIS A 581 -19.70 35.29 -19.56
C HIS A 581 -20.43 36.63 -19.25
N ARG A 582 -21.42 37.04 -20.07
CA ARG A 582 -22.21 38.28 -19.81
C ARG A 582 -23.43 38.08 -18.91
N VAL A 583 -23.95 36.85 -18.78
CA VAL A 583 -25.16 36.59 -17.97
C VAL A 583 -24.88 36.57 -16.46
N ARG A 584 -23.61 36.41 -16.03
CA ARG A 584 -23.24 36.31 -14.61
C ARG A 584 -22.90 37.64 -13.92
N MET A 585 -23.06 38.78 -14.60
CA MET A 585 -22.61 40.12 -14.13
C MET A 585 -23.74 41.14 -13.89
N ASP A 586 -25.02 40.72 -13.82
CA ASP A 586 -26.17 41.64 -13.72
C ASP A 586 -27.17 41.33 -12.58
N ARG A 587 -26.67 40.80 -11.46
CA ARG A 587 -27.47 40.59 -10.23
C ARG A 587 -26.75 40.99 -8.93
N SER A 588 -26.27 42.24 -8.84
CA SER A 588 -25.88 42.82 -7.55
C SER A 588 -25.84 44.37 -7.49
N SER A 589 -26.97 45.05 -7.68
CA SER A 589 -27.15 46.43 -7.18
C SER A 589 -28.63 46.78 -6.88
N GLY A 590 -28.96 47.12 -5.62
CA GLY A 590 -30.39 47.27 -5.22
C GLY A 590 -30.72 47.64 -3.76
N ARG A 591 -30.04 48.65 -3.19
CA ARG A 591 -30.35 49.42 -1.95
C ARG A 591 -31.49 49.00 -0.95
N ARG A 592 -31.06 48.76 0.30
CA ARG A 592 -31.58 49.24 1.63
C ARG A 592 -33.11 49.43 1.88
N SER A 593 -33.62 48.75 2.92
CA SER A 593 -34.25 49.38 4.11
C SER A 593 -34.45 48.38 5.29
N ARG A 594 -34.64 48.90 6.52
CA ARG A 594 -34.79 48.21 7.84
C ARG A 594 -36.13 48.64 8.47
N PRO A 595 -36.59 48.10 9.63
CA PRO A 595 -36.53 46.73 10.15
C PRO A 595 -37.91 46.22 10.67
N GLY A 596 -38.09 44.91 10.93
CA GLY A 596 -39.33 44.35 11.49
C GLY A 596 -39.11 43.08 12.34
N ARG A 597 -39.83 42.96 13.46
CA ARG A 597 -39.54 42.03 14.59
C ARG A 597 -40.67 40.99 14.75
N ARG A 598 -40.36 39.67 14.76
CA ARG A 598 -40.81 38.63 15.74
C ARG A 598 -40.87 37.16 15.24
N THR A 599 -40.44 36.26 16.14
CA THR A 599 -40.92 34.87 16.45
C THR A 599 -40.76 33.67 15.50
N ASN A 600 -40.00 32.69 16.02
CA ASN A 600 -39.98 31.21 15.80
C ASN A 600 -41.36 30.50 15.86
N PRO A 601 -41.46 29.16 15.62
CA PRO A 601 -40.65 28.25 14.76
C PRO A 601 -41.50 27.20 13.96
N SER A 602 -40.85 26.33 13.16
CA SER A 602 -40.98 24.83 13.15
C SER A 602 -41.10 24.09 11.80
N ARG A 603 -40.59 22.83 11.81
CA ARG A 603 -40.84 21.66 10.93
C ARG A 603 -40.21 21.53 9.51
N ARG A 604 -39.09 20.78 9.50
CA ARG A 604 -38.82 19.50 8.76
C ARG A 604 -38.78 19.47 7.20
N PRO A 605 -38.11 18.45 6.61
CA PRO A 605 -37.28 18.64 5.41
C PRO A 605 -37.87 18.07 4.11
N LEU A 606 -37.22 18.40 2.99
CA LEU A 606 -37.34 17.74 1.68
C LEU A 606 -35.93 17.57 1.05
N PRO A 607 -35.75 16.61 0.11
CA PRO A 607 -34.45 16.08 -0.28
C PRO A 607 -33.78 16.89 -1.40
N PHE A 608 -32.51 16.59 -1.63
CA PHE A 608 -31.79 16.90 -2.88
C PHE A 608 -31.43 15.57 -3.56
N ASP A 609 -32.07 15.32 -4.70
CA ASP A 609 -31.53 14.47 -5.76
C ASP A 609 -30.87 15.39 -6.78
N ASP A 610 -29.65 15.08 -7.21
CA ASP A 610 -29.12 15.45 -8.53
C ASP A 610 -28.02 14.42 -8.89
N PRO A 611 -28.08 13.77 -10.07
CA PRO A 611 -27.08 12.81 -10.53
C PRO A 611 -25.97 13.49 -11.37
N ASP A 612 -25.13 12.66 -11.97
CA ASP A 612 -24.08 12.97 -12.97
C ASP A 612 -22.75 13.54 -12.42
N ASP A 613 -21.77 12.65 -12.26
CA ASP A 613 -20.43 12.83 -12.86
C ASP A 613 -19.72 11.47 -12.99
N ASP A 614 -19.91 10.81 -14.14
CA ASP A 614 -19.11 9.67 -14.57
C ASP A 614 -17.76 10.18 -15.09
N LEU A 615 -16.65 9.78 -14.47
CA LEU A 615 -15.30 9.97 -15.01
C LEU A 615 -14.50 8.66 -14.99
N GLU A 616 -14.43 8.03 -16.16
CA GLU A 616 -13.59 6.85 -16.43
C GLU A 616 -12.10 7.16 -16.17
N TYR A 617 -11.41 6.27 -15.46
CA TYR A 617 -9.95 6.24 -15.41
C TYR A 617 -9.41 5.28 -16.48
N PRO A 618 -8.38 5.66 -17.25
CA PRO A 618 -7.68 4.73 -18.13
C PRO A 618 -6.81 3.75 -17.33
N LEU A 619 -6.69 2.54 -17.87
CA LEU A 619 -5.93 1.39 -17.36
C LEU A 619 -4.40 1.61 -17.37
#